data_AF-A0A7G7YRE0-F1
#
_entry.id   AF-A0A7G7YRE0-F1
#
_cell.length_a   1.000
_cell.length_b   1.000
_cell.length_c   1.000
_cell.angle_alpha   90.00
_cell.angle_beta   90.00
_cell.angle_gamma   90.00
#
_symmetry.space_group_name_H-M   'P 1'
#
loop_
_entity.id
_entity.type
_entity.pdbx_description
1 polymer ?
#
loop_
_entity_poly.entity_id
_entity_poly.type
_entity_poly.pdbx_seq_one_letter_code
_entity_poly.pdbx_strand_id
1 'polypeptide(L)' 'MRIGGVGESSTYEAAERTNLPLSPFMTRLFAQELPIMDSTTRRYVTDTLKNWDGPTIETVDDLPKDIRDLMDLY' A
#
# COMPACT_ATOMS: atom_id res chain seq x y z
N MET A 1 32.89 14.48 19.32
CA MET A 1 32.21 14.97 18.11
C MET A 1 31.18 13.94 17.71
N ARG A 2 29.89 14.27 17.74
CA ARG A 2 28.76 13.38 17.41
C ARG A 2 28.54 13.36 15.90
N ILE A 3 28.40 12.18 15.30
CA ILE A 3 27.23 11.81 14.49
C ILE A 3 27.05 10.29 14.56
N GLY A 4 25.98 9.85 15.22
CA GLY A 4 25.42 8.49 15.08
C GLY A 4 24.80 8.40 13.68
N GLY A 5 24.82 7.26 13.01
CA GLY A 5 24.01 6.11 13.36
C GLY A 5 22.85 6.05 12.35
N VAL A 6 22.90 5.05 11.47
CA VAL A 6 21.99 4.74 10.37
C VAL A 6 20.52 5.08 10.63
N GLY A 7 19.89 5.78 9.68
CA GLY A 7 18.46 6.07 9.63
C GLY A 7 17.73 5.20 8.60
N GLU A 8 17.92 3.88 8.64
CA GLU A 8 17.07 2.90 7.95
C GLU A 8 15.76 2.74 8.74
N SER A 9 14.90 3.77 8.77
CA SER A 9 13.55 3.69 9.38
C SER A 9 12.60 4.79 8.89
N SER A 10 12.80 5.33 7.69
CA SER A 10 11.98 6.44 7.16
C SER A 10 10.85 6.00 6.22
N THR A 11 10.65 4.70 6.00
CA THR A 11 9.63 4.18 5.06
C THR A 11 8.41 3.54 5.72
N TYR A 12 8.41 3.29 7.03
CA TYR A 12 7.31 2.58 7.70
C TYR A 12 6.19 3.49 8.23
N GLU A 13 6.45 4.79 8.48
CA GLU A 13 5.43 5.72 9.01
C GLU A 13 4.38 6.18 7.98
N ALA A 14 4.58 5.91 6.69
CA ALA A 14 3.63 6.30 5.65
C ALA A 14 2.40 5.35 5.57
N ALA A 15 2.57 4.08 5.96
CA ALA A 15 1.53 3.06 5.87
C ALA A 15 0.47 3.17 6.99
N GLU A 16 0.83 3.74 8.15
CA GLU A 16 -0.07 3.84 9.31
C GLU A 16 -1.05 5.02 9.24
N ARG A 17 -0.82 5.98 8.32
CA ARG A 17 -1.65 7.17 8.19
C ARG A 17 -2.72 7.06 7.10
N THR A 18 -2.71 5.98 6.33
CA THR A 18 -3.70 5.75 5.29
C THR A 18 -4.79 4.83 5.84
N ASN A 19 -5.90 5.45 6.22
CA ASN A 19 -7.15 4.80 6.65
C ASN A 19 -7.80 4.09 5.44
N LEU A 20 -7.09 3.14 4.84
CA LEU A 20 -7.56 2.36 3.70
C LEU A 20 -8.40 1.19 4.23
N PRO A 21 -9.44 0.78 3.49
CA PRO A 21 -10.23 -0.41 3.82
C PRO A 21 -9.45 -1.68 3.45
N LEU A 22 -8.24 -1.84 3.98
CA LEU A 22 -7.37 -3.00 3.77
C LEU A 22 -7.23 -3.78 5.08
N SER A 23 -7.22 -5.11 5.01
CA SER A 23 -6.88 -5.95 6.15
C SER A 23 -5.41 -5.76 6.56
N PRO A 24 -5.02 -6.11 7.80
CA PRO A 24 -3.62 -6.05 8.22
C PRO A 24 -2.66 -6.82 7.32
N PHE A 25 -3.12 -7.94 6.74
CA PHE A 25 -2.36 -8.72 5.77
C PHE A 25 -2.14 -7.92 4.48
N MET A 26 -3.21 -7.35 3.93
CA MET A 26 -3.15 -6.54 2.72
C MET A 26 -2.32 -5.27 2.90
N THR A 27 -2.52 -4.55 3.99
CA THR A 27 -1.72 -3.36 4.31
C THR A 27 -0.23 -3.69 4.33
N ARG A 28 0.16 -4.86 4.85
CA ARG A 28 1.56 -5.29 4.87
C ARG A 28 2.08 -5.71 3.49
N LEU A 29 1.26 -6.39 2.69
CA LEU A 29 1.59 -6.74 1.30
C LEU A 29 1.82 -5.47 0.48
N PHE A 30 0.88 -4.54 0.53
CA PHE A 30 0.99 -3.25 -0.15
C PHE A 30 2.17 -2.43 0.37
N ALA A 31 2.46 -2.43 1.67
CA ALA A 31 3.63 -1.73 2.20
C ALA A 31 4.96 -2.27 1.65
N GLN A 32 5.03 -3.54 1.28
CA GLN A 32 6.20 -4.16 0.65
C GLN A 32 6.25 -3.91 -0.86
N GLU A 33 5.12 -3.94 -1.55
CA GLU A 33 5.02 -3.81 -3.01
C GLU A 33 5.00 -2.36 -3.52
N LEU A 34 4.26 -1.46 -2.84
CA LEU A 34 4.13 -0.04 -3.22
C LEU A 34 5.45 0.74 -3.37
N PRO A 35 6.52 0.51 -2.58
CA PRO A 35 7.80 1.20 -2.79
C PRO A 35 8.57 0.71 -4.03
N ILE A 36 8.30 -0.50 -4.52
CA ILE A 36 8.90 -1.05 -5.75
C ILE A 36 8.13 -0.58 -6.99
N MET A 37 6.86 -0.26 -6.80
CA MET A 37 5.93 0.15 -7.84
C MET A 37 6.16 1.58 -8.34
N ASP A 38 5.78 1.82 -9.60
CA ASP A 38 5.83 3.17 -10.19
C ASP A 38 4.97 4.17 -9.40
N SER A 39 5.44 5.41 -9.32
CA SER A 39 4.77 6.49 -8.57
C SER A 39 3.33 6.72 -9.04
N THR A 40 3.05 6.46 -10.31
CA THR A 40 1.71 6.58 -10.91
C THR A 40 0.75 5.54 -10.35
N THR A 41 1.18 4.28 -10.32
CA THR A 41 0.36 3.16 -9.87
C THR A 41 0.08 3.24 -8.37
N ARG A 42 1.08 3.59 -7.55
CA ARG A 42 0.86 3.82 -6.10
C ARG A 42 -0.22 4.86 -5.83
N ARG A 43 -0.21 5.96 -6.60
CA ARG A 43 -1.21 7.03 -6.46
C ARG A 43 -2.60 6.51 -6.84
N TYR A 44 -2.71 5.79 -7.95
CA TYR A 44 -3.96 5.22 -8.42
C TYR A 44 -4.56 4.26 -7.38
N VAL A 45 -3.77 3.28 -6.92
CA VAL A 45 -4.12 2.34 -5.85
C VAL A 45 -4.65 3.06 -4.61
N THR A 46 -3.89 4.03 -4.11
CA THR A 46 -4.27 4.75 -2.89
C THR A 46 -5.56 5.54 -3.08
N ASP A 47 -5.76 6.14 -4.25
CA ASP A 47 -6.97 6.91 -4.56
C ASP A 47 -8.20 6.01 -4.70
N THR A 48 -8.07 4.87 -5.41
CA THR A 48 -9.12 3.87 -5.53
C THR A 48 -9.53 3.33 -4.17
N LEU A 49 -8.56 2.97 -3.32
CA LEU A 49 -8.82 2.45 -1.97
C LEU A 49 -9.43 3.50 -1.03
N LYS A 50 -9.05 4.78 -1.18
CA LYS A 50 -9.66 5.87 -0.41
C LYS A 50 -11.12 6.15 -0.79
N ASN A 51 -11.46 5.95 -2.07
CA ASN A 51 -12.81 6.11 -2.59
C ASN A 51 -13.62 4.80 -2.58
N TRP A 52 -13.08 3.75 -1.97
CA TRP A 52 -13.76 2.45 -1.89
C TRP A 52 -14.83 2.49 -0.80
N ASP A 53 -16.08 2.29 -1.19
CA ASP A 53 -17.26 2.24 -0.31
C ASP A 53 -17.61 0.80 0.12
N GLY A 54 -16.85 -0.19 -0.36
CA GLY A 54 -17.10 -1.60 -0.11
C GLY A 54 -16.55 -2.11 1.22
N PRO A 55 -16.68 -3.43 1.49
CA PRO A 55 -16.12 -4.05 2.68
C PRO A 55 -14.59 -3.98 2.68
N THR A 56 -13.99 -4.21 3.85
CA THR A 56 -12.54 -4.33 4.00
C THR A 56 -12.02 -5.41 3.07
N ILE A 57 -11.02 -5.05 2.27
CA ILE A 57 -10.34 -5.93 1.33
C ILE A 57 -9.42 -6.85 2.13
N GLU A 58 -9.82 -8.11 2.23
CA GLU A 58 -9.07 -9.14 2.96
C GLU A 58 -8.13 -9.91 2.05
N THR A 59 -8.54 -10.13 0.79
CA THR A 59 -7.82 -10.95 -0.19
C THR A 59 -7.61 -10.23 -1.50
N VAL A 60 -6.71 -10.77 -2.33
CA VAL A 60 -6.32 -10.14 -3.60
C VAL A 60 -7.48 -10.11 -4.57
N ASP A 61 -8.40 -11.07 -4.43
CA ASP A 61 -9.62 -11.15 -5.23
C ASP A 61 -10.64 -10.07 -4.86
N ASP A 62 -10.64 -9.60 -3.61
CA ASP A 62 -11.48 -8.47 -3.15
C ASP A 62 -11.03 -7.14 -3.76
N LEU A 63 -9.81 -7.06 -4.30
CA LEU A 63 -9.35 -5.85 -4.98
C LEU A 63 -10.12 -5.63 -6.29
N PRO A 64 -10.39 -4.35 -6.62
CA PRO A 64 -10.87 -3.98 -7.95
C PRO A 64 -9.96 -4.58 -9.02
N LYS A 65 -10.57 -5.07 -10.10
CA LYS A 65 -9.82 -5.70 -11.20
C LYS A 65 -8.72 -4.79 -11.75
N ASP A 66 -8.98 -3.49 -11.83
CA ASP A 66 -8.00 -2.50 -12.27
C ASP A 66 -6.74 -2.48 -11.39
N ILE A 67 -6.90 -2.65 -10.07
CA ILE A 67 -5.76 -2.71 -9.14
C ILE A 67 -5.01 -4.03 -9.29
N ARG A 68 -5.72 -5.16 -9.42
CA ARG A 68 -5.07 -6.46 -9.65
C ARG A 68 -4.25 -6.48 -10.93
N ASP A 69 -4.77 -5.90 -11.99
CA ASP A 69 -4.09 -5.80 -13.29
C ASP A 69 -2.83 -4.94 -13.19
N LEU A 70 -2.94 -3.79 -12.53
CA LEU A 70 -1.82 -2.88 -12.28
C LEU A 70 -0.71 -3.48 -11.40
N MET A 71 -1.08 -4.38 -10.49
CA MET A 71 -0.16 -5.07 -9.61
C MET A 71 0.28 -6.45 -10.15
N ASP A 72 -0.21 -6.87 -11.31
CA ASP A 72 0.02 -8.19 -11.92
C ASP A 72 -0.29 -9.36 -10.95
N LEU A 73 -1.32 -9.21 -10.10
CA LEU A 73 -1.64 -10.16 -9.02
C LEU A 73 -2.59 -11.30 -9.49
N TYR A 74 -2.28 -11.92 -10.63
CA TYR A 74 -3.07 -13.00 -11.25
C TYR A 74 -2.63 -14.42 -10.85
#